data_AF-G4YPQ1-F1
#
_entry.id   AF-G4YPQ1-F1
#
_cell.length_a   1.000
_cell.length_b   1.000
_cell.length_c   1.000
_cell.angle_alpha   90.00
_cell.angle_beta   90.00
_cell.angle_gamma   90.00
#
_symmetry.space_group_name_H-M   'P 1'
#
loop_
_entity.id
_entity.type
_entity.pdbx_description
1 polymer ?
#
loop_
_entity_poly.entity_id
_entity_poly.type
_entity_poly.pdbx_seq_one_letter_code
_entity_poly.pdbx_strand_id
1 'polypeptide(L)' 'HYEVLRVARDASAVEIKQAFRLLARRWHPDKQGQRPDGVSEEEATQRFQRIQSAYEVLNDESRRDNYD' A
#
# COMPACT_ATOMS: atom_id res chain seq x y z
N HIS A 1 -7.61 2.21 5.66
CA HIS A 1 -6.98 2.19 4.33
C HIS A 1 -5.93 3.30 4.16
N TYR A 2 -6.25 4.57 4.44
CA TYR A 2 -5.29 5.70 4.34
C TYR A 2 -4.01 5.54 5.20
N GLU A 3 -4.12 5.06 6.44
CA GLU A 3 -2.96 4.81 7.31
C GLU A 3 -2.01 3.73 6.78
N VAL A 4 -2.52 2.75 6.02
CA VAL A 4 -1.71 1.64 5.47
C VAL A 4 -0.77 2.15 4.38
N LEU A 5 -1.25 3.09 3.57
CA LEU A 5 -0.46 3.76 2.55
C LEU A 5 0.33 4.96 3.10
N ARG A 6 0.11 5.33 4.37
CA ARG A 6 0.63 6.56 5.01
C ARG A 6 0.33 7.82 4.18
N VAL A 7 -0.87 7.87 3.59
CA VAL A 7 -1.33 9.00 2.80
C VAL A 7 -2.42 9.74 3.54
N ALA A 8 -2.55 11.04 3.26
CA ALA A 8 -3.63 11.85 3.82
C ALA A 8 -5.00 11.33 3.36
N ARG A 9 -6.06 11.61 4.13
CA ARG A 9 -7.44 11.30 3.71
C ARG A 9 -7.84 12.02 2.43
N ASP A 10 -7.25 13.19 2.21
CA ASP A 10 -7.42 14.02 1.02
C ASP A 10 -6.45 13.65 -0.12
N ALA A 11 -5.63 12.61 0.06
CA ALA A 11 -4.62 12.25 -0.94
C ALA A 11 -5.27 11.93 -2.28
N SER A 12 -4.70 12.52 -3.34
CA SER A 12 -5.13 12.29 -4.71
C SER A 12 -4.71 10.90 -5.18
N ALA A 13 -5.40 10.36 -6.20
CA ALA A 13 -5.05 9.08 -6.82
C ALA A 13 -3.57 9.00 -7.25
N VAL A 14 -3.00 10.14 -7.65
CA VAL A 14 -1.57 10.28 -7.98
C VAL A 14 -0.67 10.03 -6.77
N GLU A 15 -0.98 10.62 -5.61
CA GLU A 15 -0.23 10.43 -4.36
C GLU A 15 -0.38 9.00 -3.83
N ILE A 16 -1.59 8.46 -3.89
CA ILE A 16 -1.89 7.07 -3.51
C ILE A 16 -1.06 6.09 -4.37
N LYS A 17 -0.96 6.32 -5.68
CA LYS A 17 -0.15 5.53 -6.61
C LYS A 17 1.35 5.66 -6.36
N GLN A 18 1.82 6.86 -6.01
CA GLN A 18 3.22 7.07 -5.64
C GLN A 18 3.57 6.37 -4.33
N ALA A 19 2.74 6.52 -3.29
CA ALA A 19 2.90 5.86 -2.00
C ALA A 19 2.85 4.33 -2.13
N PHE A 20 1.91 3.80 -2.93
CA PHE A 20 1.84 2.39 -3.26
C PHE A 20 3.15 1.90 -3.88
N ARG A 21 3.69 2.59 -4.89
CA ARG A 21 4.96 2.20 -5.53
C ARG A 21 6.15 2.22 -4.56
N LEU A 22 6.20 3.18 -3.66
CA LEU A 22 7.25 3.27 -2.63
C LEU A 22 7.15 2.12 -1.63
N LEU A 23 5.95 1.85 -1.12
CA LEU A 23 5.70 0.78 -0.15
C LEU A 23 5.83 -0.61 -0.79
N ALA A 24 5.34 -0.78 -2.02
CA ALA A 24 5.49 -2.00 -2.81
C ALA A 24 6.97 -2.36 -2.97
N ARG A 25 7.83 -1.39 -3.29
CA ARG A 25 9.29 -1.60 -3.39
C ARG A 25 9.94 -1.94 -2.05
N ARG A 26 9.41 -1.43 -0.94
CA ARG A 26 9.92 -1.67 0.42
C ARG A 26 9.52 -3.04 0.97
N TRP A 27 8.32 -3.49 0.65
CA TRP A 27 7.75 -4.76 1.14
C TRP A 27 7.81 -5.90 0.11
N HIS A 28 8.40 -5.68 -1.08
CA HIS A 28 8.47 -6.69 -2.14
C HIS A 28 9.24 -7.96 -1.70
N PRO A 29 8.75 -9.18 -1.98
CA PRO A 29 9.44 -10.43 -1.65
C PRO A 29 10.76 -10.67 -2.35
N ASP A 30 10.87 -10.18 -3.57
CA ASP A 30 12.11 -10.29 -4.34
C ASP A 30 13.21 -9.33 -3.85
N LYS A 31 12.85 -8.19 -3.22
CA LYS A 31 13.83 -7.17 -2.78
C LYS A 31 14.18 -7.33 -1.31
N GLN A 32 15.01 -8.34 -1.02
CA GLN A 32 15.51 -8.58 0.34
C GLN A 32 16.37 -7.43 0.90
N GLY A 33 16.93 -6.57 0.03
CA GLY A 33 17.77 -5.43 0.46
C GLY A 33 17.06 -4.20 1.06
N GLN A 34 15.72 -4.12 1.02
CA GLN A 34 14.96 -3.03 1.68
C GLN A 34 14.00 -3.52 2.77
N ARG A 35 13.94 -4.83 3.01
CA ARG A 35 13.14 -5.37 4.10
C ARG A 35 13.80 -5.05 5.44
N PRO A 36 13.00 -4.77 6.48
CA PRO A 36 13.52 -4.74 7.84
C PRO A 36 14.12 -6.11 8.17
N ASP A 37 15.26 -6.09 8.87
CA ASP A 37 15.90 -7.30 9.37
C ASP A 37 14.90 -8.13 10.21
N GLY A 38 14.79 -9.43 9.93
CA GLY A 38 13.84 -10.33 10.61
C GLY A 38 12.42 -10.43 10.02
N VAL A 39 12.15 -9.84 8.85
CA VAL A 39 10.83 -9.98 8.18
C VAL A 39 10.83 -11.14 7.18
N SER A 40 10.11 -12.21 7.51
CA SER A 40 9.86 -13.35 6.61
C SER A 40 9.06 -12.96 5.36
N GLU A 41 9.19 -13.76 4.31
CA GLU A 41 8.42 -13.57 3.06
C GLU A 41 6.91 -13.51 3.27
N GLU A 42 6.39 -14.30 4.21
CA GLU A 42 4.98 -14.30 4.58
C GLU A 42 4.52 -12.97 5.19
N GLU A 43 5.29 -12.42 6.12
CA GLU A 43 4.97 -11.14 6.79
C GLU A 43 4.99 -9.97 5.82
N ALA A 44 5.95 -9.96 4.90
CA ALA A 44 6.02 -8.93 3.88
C ALA A 44 4.97 -9.14 2.77
N THR A 45 4.56 -10.38 2.48
CA THR A 45 3.40 -10.67 1.63
C THR A 45 2.11 -10.16 2.26
N GLN A 46 1.88 -10.41 3.55
CA GLN A 46 0.72 -9.87 4.27
C GLN A 46 0.69 -8.34 4.26
N ARG A 47 1.83 -7.69 4.51
CA ARG A 47 1.92 -6.23 4.43
C ARG A 47 1.67 -5.72 3.02
N PHE A 48 2.23 -6.38 2.00
CA PHE A 48 2.01 -6.04 0.61
C PHE A 48 0.53 -6.19 0.21
N GLN A 49 -0.13 -7.27 0.62
CA GLN A 49 -1.57 -7.47 0.41
C GLN A 49 -2.41 -6.37 1.06
N ARG A 50 -2.08 -5.97 2.30
CA ARG A 50 -2.77 -4.83 2.95
C ARG A 50 -2.58 -3.53 2.18
N ILE A 51 -1.36 -3.26 1.70
CA ILE A 51 -1.05 -2.08 0.89
C ILE A 51 -1.81 -2.10 -0.44
N GLN A 52 -1.90 -3.27 -1.09
CA GLN A 52 -2.64 -3.46 -2.34
C GLN A 52 -4.14 -3.29 -2.14
N SER A 53 -4.71 -3.89 -1.09
CA SER A 53 -6.13 -3.74 -0.77
C SER A 53 -6.48 -2.28 -0.43
N ALA A 54 -5.63 -1.59 0.34
CA ALA A 54 -5.78 -0.16 0.56
C ALA A 54 -5.66 0.65 -0.73
N TYR A 55 -4.73 0.32 -1.61
CA TYR A 55 -4.59 1.01 -2.90
C TYR A 55 -5.84 0.80 -3.75
N GLU A 56 -6.36 -0.41 -3.84
CA GLU A 56 -7.55 -0.72 -4.65
C GLU A 56 -8.79 0.04 -4.15
N VAL A 57 -8.98 0.13 -2.83
CA VAL A 57 -10.09 0.90 -2.23
C VAL A 57 -9.91 2.40 -2.43
N LEU A 58 -8.69 2.92 -2.34
CA LEU A 58 -8.42 4.36 -2.40
C LEU A 58 -8.24 4.92 -3.81
N ASN A 59 -7.75 4.10 -4.75
CA ASN A 59 -7.52 4.45 -6.14
C ASN A 59 -8.81 4.40 -6.97
N ASP A 60 -9.79 3.61 -6.54
CA ASP A 60 -11.07 3.51 -7.22
C ASP A 60 -11.98 4.64 -6.71
N GLU A 61 -11.90 5.79 -7.37
CA GLU A 61 -12.70 6.99 -7.06
C GLU A 61 -14.21 6.66 -7.07
N SER A 62 -14.65 5.71 -7.89
CA SER A 62 -16.04 5.21 -7.94
C SER A 62 -16.43 4.31 -6.77
N ARG A 63 -15.49 3.57 -6.15
CA ARG A 63 -15.78 2.85 -4.89
C ARG A 63 -15.72 3.76 -3.68
N ARG A 64 -15.00 4.89 -3.76
CA ARG A 64 -14.91 5.89 -2.68
C ARG A 64 -16.28 6.52 -2.38
N ASP A 65 -17.09 6.75 -3.40
CA ASP A 65 -18.45 7.30 -3.29
C ASP A 65 -19.47 6.28 -2.76
N ASN A 66 -19.24 4.99 -3.00
CA ASN A 66 -20.16 3.91 -2.60
C ASN A 66 -19.84 3.34 -1.20
N TYR A 67 -18.80 3.87 -0.54
CA TYR A 67 -18.33 3.44 0.78
C TYR A 67 -18.32 4.58 1.83
N ASP A 68 -18.82 5.76 1.46
CA ASP A 68 -19.17 6.83 2.42
C ASP A 68 -20.58 6.61 2.99
#